data_AF-A0A2N5ZW16-F1
#
_entry.id   AF-A0A2N5ZW16-F1
#
_cell.length_a   1.000
_cell.length_b   1.000
_cell.length_c   1.000
_cell.angle_alpha   90.00
_cell.angle_beta   90.00
_cell.angle_gamma   90.00
#
_symmetry.space_group_name_H-M   'P 1'
#
loop_
_entity.id
_entity.type
_entity.pdbx_description
1 polymer ?
#
loop_
_entity_poly.entity_id
_entity_poly.type
_entity_poly.pdbx_seq_one_letter_code
_entity_poly.pdbx_strand_id
1 'polypeptide(L)'
;MKMKRFLTLFIVSGIILLVQSCSKPDQHLNTIPSDAAIVGSADLFSLAKKAELYDMDQYAMYKKMMDDLKNQDEEIYNFVKGLIDNPLKTGLKYREDVYFFVKGMDRSPTFGVTMSLRNAADFKEFTNELLVKSKAPVKLEEQDGLSYIAQGEAVLIFDDAKMLFLVKEDGNAEDALNKAKELMTQPEEKSIVSLPSFSTFKSNSQDMNIFMAMSNFPKTPQTAMIFSQLPFSLENNFSMFHFSFEDDGIYGTTNAIHND
;
A
#
# COMPACT_ATOMS: atom_id res chain seq x y z
N MET A 1 -41.03 19.61 25.04
CA MET A 1 -41.01 18.54 24.01
C MET A 1 -40.08 18.82 22.82
N LYS A 2 -39.82 20.08 22.43
CA LYS A 2 -38.93 20.43 21.29
C LYS A 2 -37.42 20.21 21.56
N MET A 3 -36.93 20.50 22.77
CA MET A 3 -35.51 20.35 23.12
C MET A 3 -35.03 18.88 23.12
N LYS A 4 -35.85 17.95 23.66
CA LYS A 4 -35.53 16.51 23.64
C LYS A 4 -35.46 15.97 22.21
N ARG A 5 -36.36 16.41 21.31
CA ARG A 5 -36.35 16.03 19.88
C ARG A 5 -35.08 16.52 19.15
N PHE A 6 -34.61 17.74 19.46
CA PHE A 6 -33.37 18.29 18.90
C PHE A 6 -32.13 17.55 19.41
N LEU A 7 -32.07 17.25 20.70
CA LEU A 7 -30.97 16.51 21.31
C LEU A 7 -30.91 15.06 20.79
N THR A 8 -32.06 14.40 20.60
CA THR A 8 -32.13 13.07 19.99
C THR A 8 -31.68 13.09 18.52
N LEU A 9 -32.05 14.12 17.74
CA LEU A 9 -31.56 14.29 16.36
C LEU A 9 -30.05 14.54 16.29
N PHE A 10 -29.48 15.31 17.23
CA PHE A 10 -28.05 15.55 17.32
C PHE A 10 -27.26 14.30 17.75
N ILE A 11 -27.81 13.53 18.69
CA ILE A 11 -27.23 12.25 19.14
C ILE A 11 -27.34 11.20 18.03
N VAL A 12 -28.46 11.10 17.33
CA VAL A 12 -28.63 10.17 16.19
C VAL A 12 -27.76 10.60 15.01
N SER A 13 -27.61 11.89 14.72
CA SER A 13 -26.66 12.41 13.71
C SER A 13 -25.21 12.09 14.08
N GLY A 14 -24.83 12.31 15.35
CA GLY A 14 -23.51 11.96 15.87
C GLY A 14 -23.24 10.45 15.84
N ILE A 15 -24.25 9.63 16.13
CA ILE A 15 -24.14 8.17 16.04
C ILE A 15 -24.04 7.72 14.57
N ILE A 16 -24.78 8.32 13.64
CA ILE A 16 -24.70 8.00 12.19
C ILE A 16 -23.30 8.31 11.63
N LEU A 17 -22.64 9.36 12.13
CA LEU A 17 -21.23 9.64 11.80
C LEU A 17 -20.26 8.63 12.43
N LEU A 18 -20.57 8.10 13.61
CA LEU A 18 -19.73 7.10 14.30
C LEU A 18 -19.88 5.68 13.72
N VAL A 19 -20.96 5.36 12.99
CA VAL A 19 -21.11 4.02 12.35
C VAL A 19 -20.37 3.87 11.02
N GLN A 20 -19.72 4.92 10.49
CA GLN A 20 -18.79 4.77 9.36
C GLN A 20 -17.40 4.24 9.79
N SER A 21 -17.12 4.16 11.10
CA SER A 21 -15.86 3.59 11.63
C SER A 21 -15.82 2.05 11.63
N CYS A 22 -16.87 1.39 11.11
CA CYS A 22 -16.65 0.06 10.52
C CYS A 22 -15.78 0.26 9.29
N SER A 23 -14.46 0.23 9.45
CA SER A 23 -13.52 0.19 8.33
C SER A 23 -13.97 -0.95 7.42
N LYS A 24 -14.50 -0.58 6.25
CA LYS A 24 -14.80 -1.57 5.23
C LYS A 24 -13.46 -2.28 4.94
N PRO A 25 -13.45 -3.60 4.81
CA PRO A 25 -12.23 -4.29 4.39
C PRO A 25 -11.70 -3.63 3.11
N ASP A 26 -10.38 -3.58 2.98
CA ASP A 26 -9.71 -3.10 1.77
C ASP A 26 -9.92 -1.61 1.42
N GLN A 27 -10.31 -0.75 2.38
CA GLN A 27 -10.44 0.69 2.14
C GLN A 27 -9.16 1.34 1.59
N HIS A 28 -8.00 0.77 1.90
CA HIS A 28 -6.70 1.21 1.41
C HIS A 28 -6.58 1.06 -0.13
N LEU A 29 -7.31 0.15 -0.76
CA LEU A 29 -7.32 0.01 -2.22
C LEU A 29 -7.87 1.24 -2.95
N ASN A 30 -8.67 2.06 -2.27
CA ASN A 30 -9.12 3.33 -2.83
C ASN A 30 -7.99 4.33 -3.04
N THR A 31 -6.80 4.14 -2.47
CA THR A 31 -5.65 5.02 -2.76
C THR A 31 -4.93 4.66 -4.05
N ILE A 32 -5.24 3.51 -4.65
CA ILE A 32 -4.62 3.06 -5.90
C ILE A 32 -5.46 3.63 -7.05
N PRO A 33 -4.89 4.46 -7.94
CA PRO A 33 -5.65 5.05 -9.04
C PRO A 33 -6.02 3.98 -10.09
N SER A 34 -7.17 4.16 -10.74
CA SER A 34 -7.68 3.23 -11.77
C SER A 34 -6.81 3.15 -13.02
N ASP A 35 -5.99 4.17 -13.27
CA ASP A 35 -5.02 4.24 -14.37
C ASP A 35 -3.58 3.86 -13.93
N ALA A 36 -3.43 3.14 -12.80
CA ALA A 36 -2.17 2.49 -12.48
C ALA A 36 -1.78 1.51 -13.60
N ALA A 37 -0.50 1.48 -13.95
CA ALA A 37 0.03 0.56 -14.96
C ALA A 37 0.34 -0.81 -14.37
N ILE A 38 0.85 -0.82 -13.14
CA ILE A 38 1.16 -2.03 -12.38
C ILE A 38 0.53 -1.86 -11.01
N VAL A 39 -0.15 -2.90 -10.54
CA VAL A 39 -0.61 -3.04 -9.16
C VAL A 39 -0.17 -4.43 -8.71
N GLY A 40 0.58 -4.53 -7.64
CA GLY A 40 0.90 -5.82 -7.04
C GLY A 40 0.39 -5.91 -5.61
N SER A 41 0.21 -7.14 -5.15
CA SER A 41 -0.18 -7.44 -3.78
C SER A 41 0.70 -8.53 -3.19
N ALA A 42 0.82 -8.54 -1.87
CA ALA A 42 1.47 -9.61 -1.13
C ALA A 42 0.75 -9.90 0.18
N ASP A 43 0.47 -11.18 0.45
CA ASP A 43 0.02 -11.66 1.76
C ASP A 43 1.24 -11.80 2.68
N LEU A 44 1.56 -10.73 3.40
CA LEU A 44 2.70 -10.70 4.30
C LEU A 44 2.61 -11.75 5.41
N PHE A 45 1.40 -12.11 5.85
CA PHE A 45 1.21 -13.10 6.91
C PHE A 45 1.48 -14.52 6.39
N SER A 46 0.92 -14.87 5.22
CA SER A 46 1.18 -16.15 4.58
C SER A 46 2.67 -16.31 4.24
N LEU A 47 3.27 -15.28 3.61
CA LEU A 47 4.70 -15.28 3.29
C LEU A 47 5.57 -15.40 4.54
N ALA A 48 5.27 -14.68 5.61
CA ALA A 48 6.04 -14.78 6.85
C ALA A 48 5.98 -16.19 7.47
N LYS A 49 4.82 -16.83 7.39
CA LYS A 49 4.63 -18.20 7.86
C LYS A 49 5.40 -19.20 6.99
N LYS A 50 5.27 -19.08 5.67
CA LYS A 50 5.90 -19.99 4.67
C LYS A 50 7.42 -19.84 4.62
N ALA A 51 7.94 -18.63 4.84
CA ALA A 51 9.38 -18.38 4.95
C ALA A 51 9.94 -18.70 6.35
N GLU A 52 9.12 -19.25 7.26
CA GLU A 52 9.50 -19.58 8.64
C GLU A 52 10.20 -18.39 9.34
N LEU A 53 9.67 -17.17 9.14
CA LEU A 53 10.33 -15.95 9.65
C LEU A 53 10.42 -15.88 11.19
N TYR A 54 9.81 -16.83 11.89
CA TYR A 54 9.92 -16.99 13.34
C TYR A 54 11.25 -17.62 13.77
N ASP A 55 11.94 -18.32 12.87
CA ASP A 55 13.24 -18.97 13.10
C ASP A 55 14.34 -18.26 12.30
N MET A 56 14.22 -16.94 12.09
CA MET A 56 15.18 -16.18 11.26
C MET A 56 16.61 -16.19 11.79
N ASP A 57 16.75 -16.41 13.10
CA ASP A 57 18.04 -16.60 13.75
C ASP A 57 18.75 -17.88 13.33
N GLN A 58 18.17 -18.74 12.48
CA GLN A 58 18.94 -19.81 11.84
C GLN A 58 19.77 -19.30 10.65
N TYR A 59 19.35 -18.21 10.00
CA TYR A 59 19.99 -17.71 8.79
C TYR A 59 21.18 -16.80 9.10
N ALA A 60 22.35 -17.14 8.52
CA ALA A 60 23.58 -16.39 8.72
C ALA A 60 23.47 -14.92 8.29
N MET A 61 22.71 -14.63 7.23
CA MET A 61 22.47 -13.27 6.75
C MET A 61 21.70 -12.43 7.78
N TYR A 62 20.66 -13.01 8.40
CA TYR A 62 19.89 -12.31 9.43
C TYR A 62 20.74 -12.03 10.67
N LYS A 63 21.51 -13.01 11.16
CA LYS A 63 22.46 -12.80 12.27
C LYS A 63 23.42 -11.67 11.97
N LYS A 64 24.05 -11.71 10.79
CA LYS A 64 25.00 -10.68 10.38
C LYS A 64 24.34 -9.30 10.34
N MET A 65 23.15 -9.19 9.78
CA MET A 65 22.40 -7.93 9.72
C MET A 65 22.10 -7.39 11.13
N MET A 66 21.59 -8.24 12.03
CA MET A 66 21.24 -7.83 13.39
C MET A 66 22.48 -7.50 14.23
N ASP A 67 23.58 -8.23 14.06
CA ASP A 67 24.87 -7.94 14.72
C ASP A 67 25.49 -6.63 14.20
N ASP A 68 25.49 -6.42 12.89
CA ASP A 68 25.96 -5.18 12.28
C ASP A 68 25.13 -3.99 12.78
N LEU A 69 23.80 -4.15 12.86
CA LEU A 69 22.90 -3.11 13.39
C LEU A 69 23.17 -2.83 14.87
N LYS A 70 23.33 -3.87 15.69
CA LYS A 70 23.64 -3.75 17.11
C LYS A 70 24.96 -3.01 17.36
N ASN A 71 25.97 -3.28 16.53
CA ASN A 71 27.29 -2.66 16.64
C ASN A 71 27.29 -1.19 16.17
N GLN A 72 26.40 -0.83 15.24
CA GLN A 72 26.29 0.53 14.70
C GLN A 72 25.41 1.42 15.57
N ASP A 73 24.25 0.93 15.99
CA ASP A 73 23.26 1.69 16.74
C ASP A 73 22.40 0.75 17.59
N GLU A 74 22.72 0.65 18.88
CA GLU A 74 22.00 -0.20 19.84
C GLU A 74 20.54 0.22 20.02
N GLU A 75 20.24 1.52 19.89
CA GLU A 75 18.89 2.05 20.03
C GLU A 75 18.01 1.61 18.86
N ILE A 76 18.54 1.73 17.63
CA ILE A 76 17.88 1.22 16.41
C ILE A 76 17.78 -0.30 16.44
N TYR A 77 18.81 -1.02 16.90
CA TYR A 77 18.75 -2.47 17.05
C TYR A 77 17.59 -2.90 17.96
N ASN A 78 17.46 -2.28 19.13
CA ASN A 78 16.39 -2.61 20.08
C ASN A 78 15.01 -2.25 19.51
N PHE A 79 14.91 -1.13 18.78
CA PHE A 79 13.69 -0.76 18.08
C PHE A 79 13.30 -1.80 17.02
N VAL A 80 14.21 -2.16 16.10
CA VAL A 80 13.97 -3.16 15.05
C VAL A 80 13.63 -4.53 15.64
N LYS A 81 14.37 -4.98 16.66
CA LYS A 81 14.07 -6.23 17.37
C LYS A 81 12.66 -6.22 17.97
N GLY A 82 12.26 -5.12 18.60
CA GLY A 82 10.92 -4.96 19.17
C GLY A 82 9.80 -5.02 18.13
N LEU A 83 10.05 -4.54 16.90
CA LEU A 83 9.12 -4.66 15.78
C LEU A 83 9.03 -6.10 15.25
N ILE A 84 10.15 -6.82 15.19
CA ILE A 84 10.17 -8.24 14.79
C ILE A 84 9.40 -9.09 15.82
N ASP A 85 9.66 -8.87 17.10
CA ASP A 85 9.04 -9.62 18.19
C ASP A 85 7.53 -9.33 18.31
N ASN A 86 7.10 -8.11 17.95
CA ASN A 86 5.68 -7.73 17.97
C ASN A 86 5.34 -6.75 16.82
N PRO A 87 5.16 -7.26 15.60
CA PRO A 87 4.88 -6.42 14.43
C PRO A 87 3.57 -5.67 14.57
N LEU A 88 2.62 -6.18 15.38
CA LEU A 88 1.36 -5.51 15.60
C LEU A 88 1.54 -4.13 16.22
N LYS A 89 2.62 -3.86 16.98
CA LYS A 89 2.88 -2.52 17.55
C LYS A 89 2.96 -1.40 16.52
N THR A 90 3.22 -1.71 15.24
CA THR A 90 3.19 -0.70 14.18
C THR A 90 1.79 -0.12 13.94
N GLY A 91 0.72 -0.74 14.44
CA GLY A 91 -0.65 -0.33 14.11
C GLY A 91 -1.11 -0.78 12.72
N LEU A 92 -0.27 -1.45 11.92
CA LEU A 92 -0.64 -1.99 10.61
C LEU A 92 -1.52 -3.25 10.74
N LYS A 93 -2.34 -3.48 9.72
CA LYS A 93 -3.23 -4.65 9.61
C LYS A 93 -2.63 -5.72 8.70
N TYR A 94 -1.61 -6.45 9.17
CA TYR A 94 -0.89 -7.49 8.41
C TYR A 94 -1.71 -8.71 7.94
N ARG A 95 -2.99 -8.81 8.35
CA ARG A 95 -3.91 -9.85 7.85
C ARG A 95 -4.64 -9.43 6.57
N GLU A 96 -4.44 -8.19 6.13
CA GLU A 96 -4.80 -7.74 4.80
C GLU A 96 -3.51 -7.61 3.98
N ASP A 97 -3.61 -7.86 2.67
CA ASP A 97 -2.49 -7.73 1.75
C ASP A 97 -1.93 -6.30 1.78
N VAL A 98 -0.61 -6.20 1.63
CA VAL A 98 0.01 -4.94 1.21
C VAL A 98 -0.13 -4.80 -0.30
N TYR A 99 -0.43 -3.60 -0.77
CA TYR A 99 -0.44 -3.30 -2.20
C TYR A 99 0.62 -2.29 -2.58
N PHE A 100 1.22 -2.47 -3.74
CA PHE A 100 2.08 -1.49 -4.38
C PHE A 100 1.56 -1.17 -5.77
N PHE A 101 1.84 0.04 -6.26
CA PHE A 101 1.44 0.43 -7.61
C PHE A 101 2.46 1.34 -8.27
N VAL A 102 2.43 1.34 -9.59
CA VAL A 102 3.18 2.25 -10.46
C VAL A 102 2.22 2.92 -11.42
N LYS A 103 2.29 4.25 -11.51
CA LYS A 103 1.50 5.07 -12.42
C LYS A 103 2.41 5.97 -13.25
N GLY A 104 2.05 6.23 -14.51
CA GLY A 104 2.71 7.25 -15.33
C GLY A 104 4.13 6.87 -15.75
N MET A 105 4.33 5.59 -16.10
CA MET A 105 5.63 5.04 -16.51
C MET A 105 6.24 5.71 -17.75
N ASP A 106 5.48 6.52 -18.48
CA ASP A 106 5.87 7.19 -19.72
C ASP A 106 6.57 8.55 -19.48
N ARG A 107 6.51 9.09 -18.26
CA ARG A 107 7.04 10.41 -17.92
C ARG A 107 7.79 10.39 -16.60
N SER A 108 7.06 10.69 -15.53
CA SER A 108 7.52 10.82 -14.16
C SER A 108 6.71 9.83 -13.33
N PRO A 109 7.22 8.60 -13.20
CA PRO A 109 6.59 7.53 -12.45
C PRO A 109 6.19 7.97 -11.05
N THR A 110 5.01 7.53 -10.63
CA THR A 110 4.59 7.59 -9.24
C THR A 110 4.51 6.17 -8.72
N PHE A 111 5.30 5.91 -7.69
CA PHE A 111 5.30 4.66 -6.95
C PHE A 111 4.51 4.84 -5.67
N GLY A 112 3.67 3.88 -5.32
CA GLY A 112 2.96 3.91 -4.05
C GLY A 112 2.90 2.55 -3.39
N VAL A 113 2.87 2.54 -2.06
CA VAL A 113 2.62 1.39 -1.21
C VAL A 113 1.51 1.76 -0.25
N THR A 114 0.49 0.91 -0.13
CA THR A 114 -0.66 1.17 0.74
C THR A 114 -1.03 -0.05 1.57
N MET A 115 -1.46 0.21 2.80
CA MET A 115 -1.89 -0.79 3.77
C MET A 115 -3.03 -0.24 4.61
N SER A 116 -3.90 -1.13 5.09
CA SER A 116 -4.86 -0.79 6.15
C SER A 116 -4.18 -0.63 7.50
N LEU A 117 -4.73 0.28 8.29
CA LEU A 117 -4.39 0.47 9.69
C LEU A 117 -5.39 -0.30 10.56
N ARG A 118 -4.83 -1.03 11.53
CA ARG A 118 -5.58 -1.63 12.63
C ARG A 118 -5.83 -0.59 13.72
N ASN A 119 -4.87 0.30 13.94
CA ASN A 119 -4.93 1.39 14.91
C ASN A 119 -4.04 2.54 14.45
N ALA A 120 -4.63 3.68 14.10
CA ALA A 120 -3.90 4.85 13.64
C ALA A 120 -3.11 5.56 14.75
N ALA A 121 -3.52 5.45 16.01
CA ALA A 121 -2.75 5.98 17.14
C ALA A 121 -1.45 5.19 17.33
N ASP A 122 -1.52 3.85 17.26
CA ASP A 122 -0.33 2.99 17.29
C ASP A 122 0.59 3.30 16.10
N PHE A 123 0.04 3.49 14.89
CA PHE A 123 0.82 3.85 13.69
C PHE A 123 1.47 5.22 13.79
N LYS A 124 0.78 6.20 14.38
CA LYS A 124 1.33 7.52 14.69
C LYS A 124 2.45 7.45 15.70
N GLU A 125 2.32 6.66 16.77
CA GLU A 125 3.37 6.45 17.76
C GLU A 125 4.59 5.78 17.12
N PHE A 126 4.38 4.69 16.38
CA PHE A 126 5.42 3.99 15.61
C PHE A 126 6.15 4.94 14.66
N THR A 127 5.43 5.77 13.92
CA THR A 127 6.01 6.73 12.96
C THR A 127 6.84 7.79 13.68
N ASN A 128 6.35 8.35 14.79
CA ASN A 128 7.11 9.33 15.57
C ASN A 128 8.37 8.72 16.20
N GLU A 129 8.27 7.50 16.74
CA GLU A 129 9.43 6.78 17.27
C GLU A 129 10.46 6.56 16.16
N LEU A 130 10.03 6.06 15.00
CA LEU A 130 10.91 5.87 13.83
C LEU A 130 11.67 7.15 13.48
N LEU A 131 10.97 8.29 13.37
CA LEU A 131 11.58 9.58 13.05
C LEU A 131 12.63 10.02 14.09
N VAL A 132 12.31 9.86 15.38
CA VAL A 132 13.22 10.22 16.48
C VAL A 132 14.45 9.34 16.47
N LYS A 133 14.27 8.01 16.39
CA LYS A 133 15.39 7.05 16.40
C LYS A 133 16.27 7.23 15.17
N SER A 134 15.67 7.39 13.98
CA SER A 134 16.41 7.59 12.74
C SER A 134 17.01 9.00 12.59
N LYS A 135 16.78 9.90 13.56
CA LYS A 135 17.22 11.31 13.53
C LYS A 135 16.80 12.02 12.23
N ALA A 136 15.63 11.67 11.71
CA ALA A 136 15.13 12.24 10.47
C ALA A 136 14.85 13.74 10.67
N PRO A 137 15.29 14.63 9.74
CA PRO A 137 15.14 16.07 9.88
C PRO A 137 13.74 16.56 9.51
N VAL A 138 12.71 15.76 9.78
CA VAL A 138 11.31 16.00 9.43
C VAL A 138 10.41 15.65 10.61
N LYS A 139 9.18 16.16 10.58
CA LYS A 139 8.19 15.93 11.63
C LYS A 139 6.89 15.44 11.01
N LEU A 140 6.11 14.75 11.81
CA LEU A 140 4.74 14.42 11.46
C LEU A 140 3.87 15.68 11.57
N GLU A 141 3.22 16.04 10.47
CA GLU A 141 2.25 17.13 10.38
C GLU A 141 0.83 16.57 10.34
N GLU A 142 -0.15 17.38 10.77
CA GLU A 142 -1.56 17.02 10.75
C GLU A 142 -2.38 18.13 10.11
N GLN A 143 -3.20 17.78 9.12
CA GLN A 143 -4.09 18.69 8.43
C GLN A 143 -5.30 17.94 7.88
N ASP A 144 -6.51 18.46 8.08
CA ASP A 144 -7.75 17.94 7.47
C ASP A 144 -8.02 16.44 7.73
N GLY A 145 -7.67 15.96 8.93
CA GLY A 145 -7.82 14.54 9.31
C GLY A 145 -6.78 13.61 8.71
N LEU A 146 -5.74 14.16 8.07
CA LEU A 146 -4.60 13.41 7.52
C LEU A 146 -3.35 13.75 8.33
N SER A 147 -2.59 12.71 8.67
CA SER A 147 -1.24 12.82 9.21
C SER A 147 -0.23 12.55 8.11
N TYR A 148 0.84 13.34 7.99
CA TYR A 148 1.82 13.13 6.92
C TYR A 148 3.24 13.60 7.26
N ILE A 149 4.21 13.02 6.54
CA ILE A 149 5.61 13.44 6.46
C ILE A 149 5.92 13.59 4.98
N ALA A 150 6.47 14.73 4.57
CA ALA A 150 6.86 14.99 3.19
C ALA A 150 8.33 15.41 3.13
N GLN A 151 9.13 14.74 2.30
CA GLN A 151 10.55 15.04 2.11
C GLN A 151 11.01 14.68 0.70
N GLY A 152 11.54 15.67 -0.03
CA GLY A 152 11.97 15.46 -1.41
C GLY A 152 10.80 14.93 -2.25
N GLU A 153 10.99 13.79 -2.90
CA GLU A 153 9.96 13.14 -3.74
C GLU A 153 9.01 12.22 -2.95
N ALA A 154 9.28 12.00 -1.66
CA ALA A 154 8.62 10.98 -0.85
C ALA A 154 7.64 11.56 0.16
N VAL A 155 6.51 10.89 0.32
CA VAL A 155 5.47 11.22 1.30
C VAL A 155 4.98 9.96 1.98
N LEU A 156 4.92 9.98 3.31
CA LEU A 156 4.07 9.07 4.08
C LEU A 156 2.83 9.87 4.49
N ILE A 157 1.64 9.39 4.16
CA ILE A 157 0.37 10.00 4.55
C ILE A 157 -0.59 8.92 5.06
N PHE A 158 -1.41 9.24 6.06
CA PHE A 158 -2.39 8.31 6.60
C PHE A 158 -3.57 9.03 7.27
N ASP A 159 -4.70 8.32 7.36
CA ASP A 159 -5.87 8.69 8.17
C ASP A 159 -6.11 7.63 9.25
N ASP A 160 -7.32 7.56 9.81
CA ASP A 160 -7.66 6.59 10.85
C ASP A 160 -7.70 5.12 10.37
N ALA A 161 -7.75 4.88 9.06
CA ALA A 161 -8.04 3.58 8.45
C ALA A 161 -6.95 3.05 7.54
N LYS A 162 -6.15 3.91 6.90
CA LYS A 162 -5.19 3.51 5.87
C LYS A 162 -3.96 4.41 5.80
N MET A 163 -2.87 3.86 5.32
CA MET A 163 -1.64 4.58 5.00
C MET A 163 -1.30 4.47 3.51
N LEU A 164 -0.60 5.48 3.02
CA LEU A 164 0.01 5.52 1.70
C LEU A 164 1.43 6.08 1.85
N PHE A 165 2.42 5.28 1.49
CA PHE A 165 3.75 5.77 1.17
C PHE A 165 3.82 6.01 -0.34
N LEU A 166 4.23 7.18 -0.77
CA LEU A 166 4.25 7.59 -2.17
C LEU A 166 5.58 8.24 -2.51
N VAL A 167 6.17 7.84 -3.63
CA VAL A 167 7.32 8.50 -4.24
C VAL A 167 6.90 8.99 -5.62
N LYS A 168 7.03 10.29 -5.85
CA LYS A 168 6.79 10.91 -7.15
C LYS A 168 8.12 11.32 -7.76
N GLU A 169 8.60 10.54 -8.72
CA GLU A 169 9.86 10.81 -9.43
C GLU A 169 9.83 12.21 -10.07
N ASP A 170 10.95 12.93 -10.04
CA ASP A 170 11.11 14.32 -10.51
C ASP A 170 10.17 15.34 -9.81
N GLY A 171 9.52 14.96 -8.71
CA GLY A 171 8.67 15.82 -7.91
C GLY A 171 9.43 16.58 -6.82
N ASN A 172 8.75 17.53 -6.18
CA ASN A 172 9.17 18.05 -4.88
C ASN A 172 8.17 17.63 -3.79
N ALA A 173 8.45 18.03 -2.54
CA ALA A 173 7.65 17.59 -1.40
C ALA A 173 6.20 18.08 -1.47
N GLU A 174 5.97 19.26 -2.04
CA GLU A 174 4.63 19.82 -2.24
C GLU A 174 3.88 19.05 -3.33
N ASP A 175 4.51 18.76 -4.46
CA ASP A 175 3.93 17.99 -5.56
C ASP A 175 3.54 16.57 -5.11
N ALA A 176 4.46 15.90 -4.40
CA ALA A 176 4.24 14.56 -3.87
C ALA A 176 3.12 14.57 -2.81
N LEU A 177 3.07 15.58 -1.94
CA LEU A 177 2.05 15.69 -0.89
C LEU A 177 0.67 15.96 -1.49
N ASN A 178 0.58 16.88 -2.45
CA ASN A 178 -0.66 17.16 -3.16
C ASN A 178 -1.18 15.90 -3.86
N LYS A 179 -0.29 15.13 -4.51
CA LYS A 179 -0.67 13.85 -5.14
C LYS A 179 -1.12 12.82 -4.12
N ALA A 180 -0.43 12.70 -2.99
CA ALA A 180 -0.77 11.76 -1.94
C ALA A 180 -2.13 12.11 -1.30
N LYS A 181 -2.41 13.40 -1.03
CA LYS A 181 -3.72 13.90 -0.55
C LYS A 181 -4.84 13.59 -1.55
N GLU A 182 -4.61 13.82 -2.85
CA GLU A 182 -5.55 13.45 -3.92
C GLU A 182 -5.90 11.95 -3.86
N LEU A 183 -4.90 11.08 -3.79
CA LEU A 183 -5.12 9.62 -3.76
C LEU A 183 -5.77 9.15 -2.44
N MET A 184 -5.44 9.76 -1.30
CA MET A 184 -6.05 9.43 0.00
C MET A 184 -7.55 9.72 0.05
N THR A 185 -8.01 10.69 -0.75
CA THR A 185 -9.38 11.24 -0.74
C THR A 185 -10.15 10.99 -2.03
N GLN A 186 -9.57 10.29 -3.01
CA GLN A 186 -10.23 10.03 -4.28
C GLN A 186 -11.47 9.15 -4.10
N PRO A 187 -12.51 9.37 -4.92
CA PRO A 187 -13.70 8.55 -4.88
C PRO A 187 -13.46 7.18 -5.53
N GLU A 188 -14.30 6.21 -5.21
CA GLU A 188 -14.17 4.81 -5.66
C GLU A 188 -14.13 4.68 -7.20
N GLU A 189 -14.85 5.55 -7.92
CA GLU A 189 -14.90 5.54 -9.40
C GLU A 189 -13.56 5.92 -10.05
N LYS A 190 -12.64 6.53 -9.29
CA LYS A 190 -11.28 6.87 -9.75
C LYS A 190 -10.21 5.89 -9.24
N SER A 191 -10.59 4.93 -8.42
CA SER A 191 -9.65 3.97 -7.84
C SER A 191 -9.70 2.61 -8.57
N ILE A 192 -8.70 1.78 -8.32
CA ILE A 192 -8.54 0.47 -8.97
C ILE A 192 -9.72 -0.46 -8.74
N VAL A 193 -10.44 -0.31 -7.62
CA VAL A 193 -11.59 -1.17 -7.28
C VAL A 193 -12.79 -0.94 -8.19
N SER A 194 -12.83 0.17 -8.93
CA SER A 194 -13.83 0.40 -9.98
C SER A 194 -13.67 -0.52 -11.19
N LEU A 195 -12.51 -1.15 -11.37
CA LEU A 195 -12.24 -2.02 -12.52
C LEU A 195 -12.78 -3.44 -12.28
N PRO A 196 -13.71 -3.97 -13.11
CA PRO A 196 -14.18 -5.34 -12.96
C PRO A 196 -13.05 -6.37 -13.06
N SER A 197 -12.08 -6.13 -13.94
CA SER A 197 -10.88 -6.97 -14.09
C SER A 197 -10.05 -7.05 -12.80
N PHE A 198 -9.99 -5.96 -12.02
CA PHE A 198 -9.27 -5.98 -10.75
C PHE A 198 -9.99 -6.79 -9.68
N SER A 199 -11.34 -6.82 -9.69
CA SER A 199 -12.11 -7.72 -8.83
C SER A 199 -11.81 -9.20 -9.13
N THR A 200 -11.73 -9.56 -10.42
CA THR A 200 -11.30 -10.91 -10.86
C THR A 200 -9.86 -11.22 -10.45
N PHE A 201 -8.96 -10.25 -10.53
CA PHE A 201 -7.58 -10.40 -10.05
C PHE A 201 -7.56 -10.69 -8.54
N LYS A 202 -8.22 -9.86 -7.74
CA LYS A 202 -8.22 -9.96 -6.29
C LYS A 202 -8.85 -11.26 -5.78
N SER A 203 -9.86 -11.79 -6.46
CA SER A 203 -10.50 -13.05 -6.05
C SER A 203 -9.62 -14.29 -6.26
N ASN A 204 -8.59 -14.18 -7.10
CA ASN A 204 -7.62 -15.25 -7.38
C ASN A 204 -6.26 -15.04 -6.68
N SER A 205 -6.16 -14.03 -5.81
CA SER A 205 -4.91 -13.71 -5.11
C SER A 205 -4.32 -14.92 -4.38
N GLN A 206 -3.02 -15.14 -4.59
CA GLN A 206 -2.15 -16.05 -3.87
C GLN A 206 -1.18 -15.24 -2.98
N ASP A 207 -0.04 -15.81 -2.60
CA ASP A 207 0.92 -15.12 -1.72
C ASP A 207 1.49 -13.83 -2.32
N MET A 208 1.74 -13.80 -3.63
CA MET A 208 2.17 -12.61 -4.37
C MET A 208 1.44 -12.49 -5.69
N ASN A 209 1.03 -11.28 -6.06
CA ASN A 209 0.18 -11.08 -7.24
C ASN A 209 0.60 -9.83 -8.00
N ILE A 210 0.43 -9.82 -9.32
CA ILE A 210 0.70 -8.67 -10.19
C ILE A 210 -0.43 -8.51 -11.20
N PHE A 211 -1.07 -7.36 -11.18
CA PHE A 211 -2.04 -6.88 -12.15
C PHE A 211 -1.37 -5.81 -13.01
N MET A 212 -1.42 -5.97 -14.32
CA MET A 212 -0.81 -5.04 -15.27
C MET A 212 -1.83 -4.55 -16.30
N ALA A 213 -2.04 -3.24 -16.37
CA ALA A 213 -2.88 -2.59 -17.37
C ALA A 213 -2.02 -2.16 -18.56
N MET A 214 -2.06 -2.94 -19.65
CA MET A 214 -1.14 -2.79 -20.79
C MET A 214 -1.25 -1.42 -21.47
N SER A 215 -2.43 -0.82 -21.45
CA SER A 215 -2.68 0.51 -22.03
C SER A 215 -1.93 1.65 -21.34
N ASN A 216 -1.52 1.43 -20.09
CA ASN A 216 -0.81 2.41 -19.26
C ASN A 216 0.72 2.23 -19.33
N PHE A 217 1.22 1.31 -20.15
CA PHE A 217 2.66 1.14 -20.40
C PHE A 217 3.17 2.11 -21.47
N PRO A 218 4.45 2.54 -21.40
CA PRO A 218 5.03 3.42 -22.40
C PRO A 218 5.05 2.78 -23.80
N LYS A 219 4.59 3.53 -24.80
CA LYS A 219 4.72 3.18 -26.22
C LYS A 219 6.10 3.62 -26.72
N THR A 220 7.13 2.86 -26.39
CA THR A 220 8.47 3.03 -26.97
C THR A 220 8.50 2.41 -28.38
N PRO A 221 9.49 2.74 -29.24
CA PRO A 221 9.64 2.06 -30.53
C PRO A 221 9.77 0.52 -30.38
N GLN A 222 10.40 0.05 -29.31
CA GLN A 222 10.56 -1.37 -29.01
C GLN A 222 9.23 -2.02 -28.63
N THR A 223 8.46 -1.40 -27.72
CA THR A 223 7.15 -1.95 -27.31
C THR A 223 6.16 -1.85 -28.46
N ALA A 224 6.16 -0.77 -29.25
CA ALA A 224 5.35 -0.65 -30.46
C ALA A 224 5.65 -1.75 -31.49
N MET A 225 6.92 -2.13 -31.67
CA MET A 225 7.32 -3.23 -32.57
C MET A 225 6.84 -4.59 -32.06
N ILE A 226 6.84 -4.83 -30.75
CA ILE A 226 6.28 -6.05 -30.16
C ILE A 226 4.75 -6.05 -30.31
N PHE A 227 4.11 -4.92 -30.01
CA PHE A 227 2.66 -4.78 -30.02
C PHE A 227 2.08 -4.90 -31.43
N SER A 228 2.79 -4.45 -32.47
CA SER A 228 2.35 -4.58 -33.86
C SER A 228 2.39 -6.02 -34.39
N GLN A 229 3.07 -6.94 -33.70
CA GLN A 229 3.10 -8.37 -34.04
C GLN A 229 1.97 -9.16 -33.40
N LEU A 230 1.23 -8.56 -32.44
CA LEU A 230 0.12 -9.23 -31.79
C LEU A 230 -1.13 -9.16 -32.68
N PRO A 231 -1.89 -10.26 -32.82
CA PRO A 231 -3.11 -10.27 -33.62
C PRO A 231 -4.31 -9.59 -32.93
N PHE A 232 -4.10 -8.93 -31.79
CA PHE A 232 -5.12 -8.28 -30.97
C PHE A 232 -4.63 -6.92 -30.46
N SER A 233 -5.56 -5.99 -30.20
CA SER A 233 -5.27 -4.69 -29.57
C SER A 233 -4.82 -4.89 -28.13
N LEU A 234 -3.93 -4.03 -27.61
CA LEU A 234 -3.57 -3.98 -26.18
C LEU A 234 -4.31 -2.87 -25.43
N GLU A 235 -5.21 -2.16 -26.10
CA GLU A 235 -6.10 -1.20 -25.45
C GLU A 235 -7.09 -1.95 -24.56
N ASN A 236 -7.25 -1.48 -23.32
CA ASN A 236 -8.07 -2.09 -22.27
C ASN A 236 -7.75 -3.56 -21.94
N ASN A 237 -6.52 -4.02 -22.19
CA ASN A 237 -6.07 -5.35 -21.82
C ASN A 237 -5.37 -5.39 -20.47
N PHE A 238 -5.62 -6.47 -19.74
CA PHE A 238 -5.06 -6.71 -18.42
C PHE A 238 -4.33 -8.05 -18.38
N SER A 239 -3.12 -8.07 -17.84
CA SER A 239 -2.40 -9.30 -17.52
C SER A 239 -2.34 -9.48 -16.01
N MET A 240 -2.64 -10.68 -15.54
CA MET A 240 -2.72 -11.03 -14.13
C MET A 240 -1.77 -12.19 -13.86
N PHE A 241 -0.94 -12.07 -12.84
CA PHE A 241 0.00 -13.08 -12.40
C PHE A 241 -0.26 -13.35 -10.93
N HIS A 242 -0.35 -14.62 -10.56
CA HIS A 242 -0.52 -15.04 -9.17
C HIS A 242 0.52 -16.10 -8.84
N PHE A 243 1.24 -15.92 -7.74
CA PHE A 243 2.34 -16.76 -7.32
C PHE A 243 2.05 -17.31 -5.93
N SER A 244 2.07 -18.63 -5.79
CA SER A 244 2.04 -19.34 -4.50
C SER A 244 3.41 -19.92 -4.20
N PHE A 245 3.89 -19.72 -2.99
CA PHE A 245 5.14 -20.27 -2.47
C PHE A 245 4.79 -21.48 -1.61
N GLU A 246 5.25 -22.66 -1.98
CA GLU A 246 5.04 -23.88 -1.21
C GLU A 246 6.41 -24.50 -0.89
N ASP A 247 6.43 -25.46 0.03
CA ASP A 247 7.66 -26.11 0.49
C ASP A 247 8.46 -26.76 -0.66
N ASP A 248 7.78 -27.18 -1.74
CA ASP A 248 8.36 -27.87 -2.89
C ASP A 248 8.56 -27.00 -4.14
N GLY A 249 8.17 -25.72 -4.10
CA GLY A 249 8.39 -24.81 -5.22
C GLY A 249 7.52 -23.55 -5.24
N ILE A 250 7.69 -22.77 -6.30
CA ILE A 250 6.88 -21.58 -6.59
C ILE A 250 5.96 -21.89 -7.76
N TYR A 251 4.65 -21.77 -7.55
CA TYR A 251 3.61 -22.05 -8.54
C TYR A 251 3.01 -20.75 -9.06
N GLY A 252 3.00 -20.57 -10.37
CA GLY A 252 2.47 -19.38 -11.03
C GLY A 252 1.23 -19.68 -11.87
N THR A 253 0.20 -18.84 -11.78
CA THR A 253 -0.89 -18.80 -12.77
C THR A 253 -0.89 -17.45 -13.48
N THR A 254 -1.24 -17.47 -14.76
CA THR A 254 -1.32 -16.26 -15.58
C THR A 254 -2.66 -16.22 -16.30
N ASN A 255 -3.35 -15.10 -16.19
CA ASN A 255 -4.59 -14.82 -16.91
C ASN A 255 -4.44 -13.53 -17.72
N ALA A 256 -4.96 -13.51 -18.93
CA ALA A 256 -5.04 -12.31 -19.75
C ALA A 256 -6.50 -12.05 -20.13
N ILE A 257 -6.97 -10.83 -19.90
CA ILE A 257 -8.27 -10.36 -20.36
C ILE A 257 -8.04 -9.50 -21.60
N HIS A 258 -8.55 -9.98 -22.73
CA HIS A 258 -8.55 -9.26 -23.99
C HIS A 258 -9.94 -8.66 -24.23
N ASN A 259 -10.03 -7.34 -24.25
CA ASN A 259 -11.28 -6.65 -24.57
C ASN A 259 -11.20 -6.19 -26.03
N ASP A 260 -12.13 -6.66 -26.86
CA ASP A 260 -12.28 -6.25 -28.27
C ASP A 260 -12.93 -4.86 -28.41
#